data_AF-A0A1E4THJ6-F1
#
_entry.id   AF-A0A1E4THJ6-F1
#
_cell.length_a   1.000
_cell.length_b   1.000
_cell.length_c   1.000
_cell.angle_alpha   90.00
_cell.angle_beta   90.00
_cell.angle_gamma   90.00
#
_symmetry.space_group_name_H-M   'P 1'
#
loop_
_entity.id
_entity.type
_entity.pdbx_description
1 polymer ?
#
loop_
_entity_poly.entity_id
_entity_poly.type
_entity_poly.pdbx_seq_one_letter_code
_entity_poly.pdbx_strand_id
1 'polypeptide(L)'
;MPTSTAVPDTTTYEKLKKQLKETLNKKKALDKALATVEDQIYRYETLYFDNTPNGNIVKGFEHYLKGTTSRRKSNTFDGDRIFSGSSVAFVRQMQKASSGADSEDNLSTKKANKKRKDESSDDSDADEIPAPKRVRIHIKNED
;
A
#
# COMPACT_ATOMS: atom_id res chain seq x y z
N MET A 1 37.43 -16.05 35.65
CA MET A 1 36.78 -16.41 34.38
C MET A 1 36.51 -15.13 33.61
N PRO A 2 37.26 -14.79 32.55
CA PRO A 2 36.99 -13.59 31.77
C PRO A 2 35.73 -13.80 30.91
N THR A 3 34.75 -12.92 31.06
CA THR A 3 33.57 -12.85 30.19
C THR A 3 33.99 -12.29 28.85
N SER A 4 33.99 -13.13 27.82
CA SER A 4 34.21 -12.74 26.43
C SER A 4 33.07 -11.83 25.96
N THR A 5 33.26 -10.52 26.12
CA THR A 5 32.49 -9.49 25.40
C THR A 5 32.89 -9.57 23.93
N ALA A 6 32.29 -10.51 23.22
CA ALA A 6 32.44 -10.64 21.78
C ALA A 6 31.88 -9.38 21.10
N VAL A 7 32.78 -8.48 20.72
CA VAL A 7 32.50 -7.43 19.72
C VAL A 7 31.82 -8.14 18.54
N PRO A 8 30.63 -7.70 18.09
CA PRO A 8 29.99 -8.32 16.95
C PRO A 8 30.96 -8.23 15.77
N ASP A 9 31.48 -9.39 15.37
CA ASP A 9 32.51 -9.49 14.36
C ASP A 9 31.99 -8.78 13.10
N THR A 10 32.73 -7.82 12.57
CA THR A 10 32.27 -6.90 11.50
C THR A 10 31.69 -7.65 10.29
N THR A 11 32.16 -8.87 10.08
CA THR A 11 31.69 -9.85 9.10
C THR A 11 30.22 -10.25 9.31
N THR A 12 29.79 -10.42 10.55
CA THR A 12 28.40 -10.77 10.93
C THR A 12 27.46 -9.59 10.70
N TYR A 13 27.90 -8.37 11.01
CA TYR A 13 27.15 -7.15 10.77
C TYR A 13 26.88 -6.93 9.27
N GLU A 14 27.92 -7.05 8.43
CA GLU A 14 27.76 -6.88 6.98
C GLU A 14 26.88 -7.97 6.35
N LYS A 15 26.96 -9.22 6.84
CA LYS A 15 26.04 -10.31 6.44
C LYS A 15 24.59 -9.95 6.79
N LEU A 16 24.34 -9.52 8.03
CA LEU A 16 22.99 -9.19 8.49
C LEU A 16 22.42 -7.98 7.72
N LYS A 17 23.24 -6.98 7.43
CA LYS A 17 22.89 -5.82 6.61
C LYS A 17 22.53 -6.21 5.18
N LYS A 18 23.27 -7.15 4.57
CA LYS A 18 22.94 -7.70 3.25
C LYS A 18 21.61 -8.45 3.29
N GLN A 19 21.42 -9.33 4.27
CA GLN A 19 20.16 -10.07 4.46
C GLN A 19 18.97 -9.14 4.65
N LEU A 20 19.11 -8.07 5.43
CA LEU A 20 18.06 -7.07 5.62
C LEU A 20 17.67 -6.38 4.31
N LYS A 21 18.65 -6.00 3.48
CA LYS A 21 18.38 -5.40 2.16
C LYS A 21 17.64 -6.37 1.25
N GLU A 22 18.06 -7.64 1.24
CA GLU A 22 17.43 -8.68 0.45
C GLU A 22 16.00 -8.96 0.90
N THR A 23 15.76 -9.08 2.21
CA THR A 23 14.40 -9.31 2.75
C THR A 23 13.49 -8.12 2.49
N LEU A 24 13.97 -6.88 2.59
CA LEU A 24 13.19 -5.68 2.24
C LEU A 24 12.82 -5.66 0.76
N ASN A 25 13.75 -6.00 -0.13
CA ASN A 25 13.46 -6.09 -1.57
C ASN A 25 12.46 -7.21 -1.88
N LYS A 26 12.62 -8.37 -1.23
CA LYS A 26 11.69 -9.49 -1.35
C LYS A 26 10.30 -9.12 -0.85
N LYS A 27 10.19 -8.42 0.28
CA LYS A 27 8.92 -7.89 0.80
C LYS A 27 8.25 -7.00 -0.25
N LYS A 28 8.97 -6.01 -0.79
CA LYS A 28 8.42 -5.10 -1.82
C LYS A 28 7.94 -5.85 -3.06
N ALA A 29 8.66 -6.89 -3.49
CA ALA A 29 8.25 -7.71 -4.63
C ALA A 29 6.97 -8.50 -4.34
N LEU A 30 6.86 -9.08 -3.14
CA LEU A 30 5.66 -9.80 -2.70
C LEU A 30 4.46 -8.86 -2.55
N ASP A 31 4.63 -7.67 -1.98
CA ASP A 31 3.57 -6.67 -1.86
C ASP A 31 2.99 -6.30 -3.24
N LYS A 32 3.87 -6.13 -4.25
CA LYS A 32 3.45 -5.86 -5.64
C LYS A 32 2.73 -7.05 -6.27
N ALA A 33 3.23 -8.26 -6.06
CA ALA A 33 2.62 -9.48 -6.58
C ALA A 33 1.23 -9.70 -5.96
N LEU A 34 1.10 -9.46 -4.65
CA LEU A 34 -0.16 -9.55 -3.92
C LEU A 34 -1.19 -8.58 -4.50
N ALA A 35 -0.85 -7.30 -4.66
CA ALA A 35 -1.74 -6.31 -5.28
C ALA A 35 -2.19 -6.72 -6.69
N THR A 36 -1.27 -7.33 -7.48
CA THR A 36 -1.60 -7.82 -8.83
C THR A 36 -2.63 -8.95 -8.79
N VAL A 37 -2.48 -9.89 -7.85
CA VAL A 37 -3.43 -11.01 -7.69
C VAL A 37 -4.78 -10.53 -7.17
N GLU A 38 -4.81 -9.56 -6.26
CA GLU A 38 -6.05 -8.96 -5.77
C GLU A 38 -6.86 -8.29 -6.89
N ASP A 39 -6.19 -7.52 -7.75
CA ASP A 39 -6.80 -6.93 -8.95
C ASP A 39 -7.35 -8.02 -9.90
N GLN A 40 -6.61 -9.11 -10.08
CA GLN A 40 -7.05 -10.23 -10.91
C GLN A 40 -8.29 -10.91 -10.33
N ILE A 41 -8.32 -11.17 -9.02
CA ILE A 41 -9.48 -11.76 -8.33
C ILE A 41 -10.73 -10.90 -8.59
N TYR A 42 -10.64 -9.59 -8.35
CA TYR A 42 -11.77 -8.68 -8.55
C TYR A 42 -12.31 -8.68 -9.99
N ARG A 43 -11.41 -8.71 -10.98
CA ARG A 43 -11.77 -8.79 -12.40
C ARG A 43 -12.46 -10.12 -12.72
N TYR A 44 -11.89 -11.24 -12.26
CA TYR A 44 -12.46 -12.56 -12.52
C TYR A 44 -13.81 -12.75 -11.83
N GLU A 45 -14.00 -12.22 -10.62
CA GLU A 45 -15.31 -12.21 -9.98
C GLU A 45 -16.36 -11.48 -10.83
N THR A 46 -16.00 -10.29 -11.35
CA THR A 46 -16.90 -9.51 -12.21
C THR A 46 -17.28 -10.30 -13.46
N LEU A 47 -16.28 -10.85 -14.15
CA LEU A 47 -16.49 -11.69 -15.33
C LEU A 47 -17.31 -12.95 -15.00
N TYR A 48 -17.07 -13.59 -13.85
CA TYR A 48 -17.79 -14.78 -13.45
C TYR A 48 -19.28 -14.47 -13.21
N PHE A 49 -19.59 -13.40 -12.49
CA PHE A 49 -20.98 -13.01 -12.25
C PHE A 49 -21.71 -12.60 -13.53
N ASP A 50 -21.04 -11.91 -14.45
CA ASP A 50 -21.61 -11.52 -15.74
C ASP A 50 -21.98 -12.74 -16.59
N ASN A 51 -21.14 -13.78 -16.55
CA ASN A 51 -21.35 -15.02 -17.32
C ASN A 51 -22.26 -16.04 -16.63
N THR A 52 -22.60 -15.86 -15.34
CA THR A 52 -23.40 -16.82 -14.56
C THR A 52 -24.72 -16.22 -13.99
N PRO A 53 -25.63 -15.69 -14.83
CA PRO A 53 -26.84 -15.01 -14.37
C PRO A 53 -27.88 -15.97 -13.75
N ASN A 54 -27.91 -17.23 -14.18
CA ASN A 54 -28.93 -18.20 -13.75
C ASN A 54 -28.48 -19.07 -12.55
N GLY A 55 -27.35 -18.74 -11.92
CA GLY A 55 -26.87 -19.46 -10.75
C GLY A 55 -25.37 -19.49 -10.72
N ASN A 56 -24.83 -19.28 -9.52
CA ASN A 56 -23.42 -19.10 -9.25
C ASN A 56 -23.10 -19.65 -7.86
N ILE A 57 -21.81 -19.83 -7.58
CA ILE A 57 -21.34 -20.39 -6.29
C ILE A 57 -21.73 -19.57 -5.06
N VAL A 58 -22.13 -18.31 -5.22
CA VAL A 58 -22.51 -17.44 -4.09
C VAL A 58 -23.98 -17.59 -3.73
N LYS A 59 -24.87 -17.66 -4.73
CA LYS A 59 -26.33 -17.69 -4.56
C LYS A 59 -26.95 -19.07 -4.78
N GLY A 60 -26.18 -20.03 -5.29
CA GLY A 60 -26.63 -21.38 -5.62
C GLY A 60 -27.10 -21.56 -7.06
N PHE A 61 -27.41 -22.81 -7.41
CA PHE A 61 -27.75 -23.26 -8.77
C PHE A 61 -29.23 -23.63 -8.95
N GLU A 62 -30.09 -23.29 -7.98
CA GLU A 62 -31.52 -23.66 -7.96
C GLU A 62 -32.31 -23.26 -9.21
N HIS A 63 -31.93 -22.16 -9.88
CA HIS A 63 -32.65 -21.70 -11.08
C HIS A 63 -32.40 -22.59 -12.31
N TYR A 64 -31.34 -23.41 -12.32
CA TYR A 64 -31.13 -24.40 -13.36
C TYR A 64 -32.15 -25.54 -13.29
N LEU A 65 -32.65 -25.87 -12.09
CA LEU A 65 -33.64 -26.95 -11.89
C LEU A 65 -35.08 -26.49 -12.15
N LYS A 66 -35.39 -25.23 -11.85
CA LYS A 66 -36.76 -24.71 -11.92
C LYS A 66 -37.15 -24.15 -13.29
N GLY A 67 -36.22 -24.10 -14.25
CA GLY A 67 -36.45 -23.56 -15.60
C GLY A 67 -36.82 -22.07 -15.63
N THR A 68 -36.76 -21.38 -14.49
CA THR A 68 -37.07 -19.95 -14.40
C THR A 68 -35.80 -19.18 -14.73
N THR A 69 -35.62 -18.86 -16.01
CA THR A 69 -34.60 -17.90 -16.43
C THR A 69 -35.06 -16.51 -16.00
N SER A 70 -34.85 -16.18 -14.72
CA SER A 70 -35.07 -14.84 -14.22
C SER A 70 -34.03 -13.94 -14.88
N ARG A 71 -34.43 -13.32 -16.00
CA ARG A 71 -33.64 -12.36 -16.79
C ARG A 71 -33.34 -11.06 -16.03
N ARG A 72 -33.53 -11.05 -14.70
CA ARG A 72 -33.13 -9.96 -13.84
C ARG A 72 -31.61 -9.93 -13.85
N LYS A 73 -31.05 -8.92 -14.52
CA LYS A 73 -29.65 -8.52 -14.47
C LYS A 73 -29.15 -8.78 -13.05
N SER A 74 -28.20 -9.71 -12.89
CA SER A 74 -27.60 -10.02 -11.60
C SER A 74 -27.02 -8.71 -11.05
N ASN A 75 -27.72 -8.07 -10.12
CA ASN A 75 -27.16 -6.95 -9.39
C ASN A 75 -26.12 -7.58 -8.47
N THR A 76 -24.87 -7.62 -8.95
CA THR A 76 -23.72 -8.02 -8.16
C THR A 76 -23.54 -6.96 -7.09
N PHE A 77 -23.88 -7.31 -5.85
CA PHE A 77 -23.62 -6.43 -4.73
C PHE A 77 -22.18 -6.65 -4.26
N ASP A 78 -21.55 -5.64 -3.67
CA ASP A 78 -20.19 -5.78 -3.14
C ASP A 78 -20.08 -6.86 -2.06
N GLY A 79 -21.18 -7.12 -1.34
CA GLY A 79 -21.29 -8.22 -0.38
C GLY A 79 -21.28 -9.62 -1.01
N ASP A 80 -21.56 -9.76 -2.31
CA ASP A 80 -21.51 -11.06 -3.00
C ASP A 80 -20.07 -11.42 -3.42
N ARG A 81 -19.12 -10.47 -3.36
CA ARG A 81 -17.71 -10.64 -3.78
C ARG A 81 -16.87 -11.31 -2.70
N ILE A 82 -17.18 -12.57 -2.43
CA ILE A 82 -16.58 -13.33 -1.33
C ILE A 82 -15.07 -13.57 -1.47
N PHE A 83 -14.51 -13.56 -2.69
CA PHE A 83 -13.07 -13.77 -2.88
C PHE A 83 -12.31 -12.46 -2.68
N SER A 84 -12.78 -11.35 -3.25
CA SER A 84 -12.21 -10.03 -2.94
C SER A 84 -12.40 -9.67 -1.46
N GLY A 85 -13.58 -9.96 -0.90
CA GLY A 85 -13.89 -9.78 0.52
C GLY A 85 -13.05 -10.64 1.48
N SER A 86 -12.37 -11.68 0.98
CA SER A 86 -11.45 -12.47 1.80
C SER A 86 -10.12 -11.76 2.08
N SER A 87 -9.79 -10.69 1.34
CA SER A 87 -8.61 -9.88 1.61
C SER A 87 -8.92 -8.72 2.57
N VAL A 88 -8.10 -8.61 3.62
CA VAL A 88 -8.14 -7.48 4.57
C VAL A 88 -7.80 -6.16 3.88
N ALA A 89 -6.94 -6.17 2.85
CA ALA A 89 -6.58 -4.96 2.10
C ALA A 89 -7.80 -4.43 1.34
N PHE A 90 -8.56 -5.31 0.69
CA PHE A 90 -9.80 -4.98 0.00
C PHE A 90 -10.88 -4.48 0.97
N VAL A 91 -11.09 -5.17 2.09
CA VAL A 91 -12.07 -4.74 3.11
C VAL A 91 -11.74 -3.35 3.65
N ARG A 92 -10.46 -3.08 3.94
CA ARG A 92 -10.01 -1.76 4.39
C ARG A 92 -10.25 -0.68 3.32
N GLN A 93 -10.00 -1.00 2.05
CA GLN A 93 -10.25 -0.08 0.94
C GLN A 93 -11.75 0.24 0.82
N MET A 94 -12.62 -0.76 0.91
CA MET A 94 -14.07 -0.60 0.88
C MET A 94 -14.57 0.22 2.07
N GLN A 95 -14.04 -0.02 3.27
CA GLN A 95 -14.34 0.77 4.47
C GLN A 95 -13.88 2.22 4.33
N LYS A 96 -12.72 2.47 3.71
CA LYS A 96 -12.25 3.84 3.44
C LYS A 96 -13.16 4.55 2.43
N ALA A 97 -13.58 3.85 1.38
CA ALA A 97 -14.50 4.38 0.38
C ALA A 97 -15.90 4.68 0.97
N SER A 98 -16.39 3.85 1.90
CA SER A 98 -17.70 4.05 2.54
C SER A 98 -17.68 5.07 3.68
N SER A 99 -16.54 5.29 4.34
CA SER A 99 -16.41 6.23 5.45
C SER A 99 -16.10 7.68 5.03
N GLY A 100 -15.93 7.96 3.73
CA GLY A 100 -15.67 9.31 3.23
C GLY A 100 -14.43 9.99 3.81
N ALA A 101 -13.53 9.22 4.44
CA ALA A 101 -12.34 9.74 5.09
C ALA A 101 -11.22 9.93 4.06
N ASP A 102 -11.28 11.05 3.34
CA ASP A 102 -10.15 11.66 2.65
C ASP A 102 -9.11 12.13 3.69
N SER A 103 -8.37 11.17 4.25
CA SER A 103 -7.06 11.44 4.83
C SER A 103 -6.00 10.98 3.84
N GLU A 104 -5.54 11.97 3.07
CA GLU A 104 -4.27 11.99 2.36
C GLU A 104 -3.14 11.72 3.36
N ASP A 105 -2.65 10.48 3.43
CA ASP A 105 -1.26 10.22 3.81
C ASP A 105 -0.56 9.64 2.59
N ASN A 106 -0.23 10.54 1.66
CA ASN A 106 0.61 10.22 0.52
C ASN A 106 1.92 11.00 0.68
N LEU A 107 2.82 10.45 1.50
CA LEU A 107 4.26 10.74 1.43
C LEU A 107 4.85 10.19 0.10
N SER A 108 4.37 10.70 -1.03
CA SER A 108 5.09 10.59 -2.31
C SER A 108 5.65 11.97 -2.65
N THR A 109 6.98 12.00 -2.63
CA THR A 109 7.85 13.10 -3.02
C THR A 109 7.60 13.49 -4.48
N LYS A 110 6.65 14.40 -4.73
CA LYS A 110 6.57 15.09 -6.02
C LYS A 110 7.68 16.14 -6.10
N LYS A 111 8.88 15.71 -6.48
CA LYS A 111 9.89 16.61 -7.07
C LYS A 111 9.37 17.08 -8.42
N ALA A 112 8.77 18.27 -8.45
CA ALA A 112 8.52 19.00 -9.69
C ALA A 112 9.86 19.56 -10.20
N ASN A 113 10.37 18.97 -11.28
CA ASN A 113 11.49 19.51 -12.03
C ASN A 113 10.94 20.19 -13.29
N LYS A 114 11.43 21.41 -13.59
CA LYS A 114 11.55 22.05 -14.94
C LYS A 114 11.09 23.51 -14.97
N LYS A 115 12.05 24.42 -14.77
CA LYS A 115 12.37 25.46 -15.77
C LYS A 115 13.75 26.06 -15.48
N ARG A 116 14.71 25.75 -16.35
CA ARG A 116 16.01 26.42 -16.43
C ARG A 116 15.79 27.80 -17.06
N LYS A 117 16.37 28.84 -16.49
CA LYS A 117 16.79 30.04 -17.20
C LYS A 117 18.12 30.48 -16.60
N ASP A 118 19.16 30.33 -17.42
CA ASP A 118 20.51 30.87 -17.23
C ASP A 118 20.43 32.38 -16.98
N GLU A 119 21.24 32.87 -16.04
CA GLU A 119 21.93 34.15 -16.12
C GLU A 119 23.03 34.21 -15.05
N SER A 120 24.15 34.81 -15.44
CA SER A 120 25.51 34.71 -14.91
C SER A 120 25.91 35.89 -14.01
N SER A 121 26.66 35.62 -12.93
CA SER A 121 27.69 36.48 -12.30
C SER A 121 28.06 35.85 -10.94
N ASP A 122 29.26 35.34 -10.74
CA ASP A 122 30.52 36.03 -10.38
C ASP A 122 30.79 35.95 -8.86
N ASP A 123 31.94 35.34 -8.60
CA ASP A 123 32.87 35.35 -7.45
C ASP A 123 32.52 35.04 -5.98
N SER A 124 33.52 34.36 -5.39
CA SER A 124 34.00 34.29 -4.00
C SER A 124 33.53 33.21 -2.99
N ASP A 125 34.58 32.62 -2.39
CA ASP A 125 34.72 31.62 -1.34
C ASP A 125 33.93 31.84 -0.04
N ALA A 126 33.48 30.74 0.58
CA ALA A 126 33.76 30.39 1.99
C ALA A 126 32.85 29.24 2.49
N ASP A 127 33.48 28.22 3.07
CA ASP A 127 32.87 27.15 3.85
C ASP A 127 32.11 27.70 5.09
N GLU A 128 30.78 27.56 5.14
CA GLU A 128 30.05 27.63 6.42
C GLU A 128 28.79 26.74 6.40
N ILE A 129 28.78 25.71 7.25
CA ILE A 129 27.65 24.81 7.47
C ILE A 129 26.57 25.56 8.28
N PRO A 130 25.32 25.72 7.81
CA PRO A 130 24.32 26.46 8.56
C PRO A 130 23.78 25.63 9.74
N ALA A 131 23.95 26.15 10.95
CA ALA A 131 23.41 25.54 12.17
C ALA A 131 21.87 25.47 12.16
N PRO A 132 21.25 24.42 12.73
CA PRO A 132 19.80 24.28 12.74
C PRO A 132 19.13 25.26 13.72
N LYS A 133 18.10 25.97 13.24
CA LYS A 133 17.31 26.93 14.03
C LYS A 133 16.48 26.18 15.09
N ARG A 134 16.79 26.42 16.37
CA ARG A 134 16.06 25.88 17.52
C ARG A 134 14.68 26.54 17.64
N VAL A 135 13.61 25.75 17.58
CA VAL A 135 12.23 26.21 17.78
C VAL A 135 11.96 26.38 19.29
N ARG A 136 11.52 27.58 19.70
CA ARG A 136 11.21 27.91 21.10
C ARG A 136 9.78 27.52 21.43
N ILE A 137 9.61 26.42 22.18
CA ILE A 137 8.30 25.96 22.66
C ILE A 137 7.91 26.81 23.88
N HIS A 138 6.74 27.45 23.84
CA HIS A 138 6.16 28.13 25.00
C HIS A 138 5.25 27.14 25.73
N ILE A 139 5.60 26.80 26.97
CA ILE A 139 4.76 26.01 27.88
C ILE A 139 4.08 27.02 28.81
N LYS A 140 2.75 27.10 28.73
CA LYS A 140 1.94 27.80 29.74
C LYS A 140 1.71 26.83 30.88
N ASN A 141 2.09 27.24 32.10
CA ASN A 141 1.64 26.58 33.32
C ASN A 141 0.40 27.34 33.79
N GLU A 142 -0.72 26.65 33.97
CA GLU A 142 -1.88 27.15 34.71
C GLU A 142 -1.70 26.79 36.19
N ASP A 143 -2.02 27.75 37.06
CA ASP A 143 -2.01 27.64 38.52
C ASP A 143 -3.11 26.71 39.07
#